data_AF-A0A0K2VFT0-F1
#
_entry.id   AF-A0A0K2VFT0-F1
#
_cell.length_a   1.000
_cell.length_b   1.000
_cell.length_c   1.000
_cell.angle_alpha   90.00
_cell.angle_beta   90.00
_cell.angle_gamma   90.00
#
_symmetry.space_group_name_H-M   'P 1'
#
loop_
_entity.id
_entity.type
_entity.pdbx_description
1 polymer ?
#
loop_
_entity_poly.entity_id
_entity_poly.type
_entity_poly.pdbx_seq_one_letter_code
_entity_poly.pdbx_strand_id
1 'polypeptide(L)'
;LIYIICILYKFPYFRENKEMKAAQARQSVETVKNVQNDKTLKSKAEKDRRIREKHSNNTKKFIDERKTAAYRQDKQRAKLRKIHEAQLNDLTKYVQNVSRI
;
A
#
# COMPACT_ATOMS: atom_id res chain seq x y z
N LEU A 1 3.44 -19.46 16.64
CA LEU A 1 4.24 -18.53 15.79
C LEU A 1 3.52 -18.07 14.51
N ILE A 2 3.02 -18.97 13.66
CA ILE A 2 2.37 -18.62 12.37
C ILE A 2 1.22 -17.61 12.52
N TYR A 3 0.38 -17.79 13.56
CA TYR A 3 -0.75 -16.90 13.86
C TYR A 3 -0.31 -15.48 14.28
N ILE A 4 0.75 -15.38 15.09
CA ILE A 4 1.32 -14.10 15.54
C ILE A 4 1.94 -13.34 14.37
N ILE A 5 2.63 -14.04 13.45
CA ILE A 5 3.19 -13.45 12.23
C ILE A 5 2.08 -12.95 11.29
N CYS A 6 0.98 -13.71 11.14
CA CYS A 6 -0.18 -13.27 10.37
C CYS A 6 -0.82 -12.01 10.98
N ILE A 7 -1.06 -11.99 12.29
CA ILE A 7 -1.72 -10.86 12.95
C ILE A 7 -0.84 -9.60 12.93
N LEU A 8 0.45 -9.71 13.24
CA LEU A 8 1.34 -8.54 13.32
C LEU A 8 1.65 -7.90 11.95
N TYR A 9 1.64 -8.67 10.86
CA TYR A 9 2.10 -8.16 9.56
C TYR A 9 1.03 -8.15 8.48
N LYS A 10 0.18 -9.19 8.37
CA LYS A 10 -0.86 -9.20 7.33
C LYS A 10 -1.91 -8.13 7.60
N PHE A 11 -2.24 -7.90 8.87
CA PHE A 11 -3.31 -6.99 9.26
C PHE A 11 -2.98 -5.50 9.02
N PRO A 12 -1.79 -4.97 9.40
CA PRO A 12 -1.44 -3.58 9.09
C PRO A 12 -1.37 -3.31 7.59
N TYR A 13 -0.74 -4.19 6.80
CA TYR A 13 -0.67 -4.02 5.34
C TYR A 13 -2.04 -4.10 4.68
N PHE A 14 -2.95 -4.94 5.20
CA PHE A 14 -4.32 -5.00 4.72
C PHE A 14 -5.07 -3.70 5.01
N ARG A 15 -4.92 -3.13 6.22
CA ARG A 15 -5.48 -1.82 6.58
C ARG A 15 -4.92 -0.70 5.69
N GLU A 16 -3.60 -0.59 5.55
CA GLU A 16 -2.97 0.42 4.69
C GLU A 16 -3.48 0.35 3.25
N ASN A 17 -3.59 -0.86 2.67
CA ASN A 17 -4.11 -1.04 1.32
C ASN A 17 -5.59 -0.62 1.21
N LYS A 18 -6.39 -0.91 2.24
CA LYS A 18 -7.81 -0.52 2.28
C LYS A 18 -7.95 1.01 2.36
N GLU A 19 -7.18 1.65 3.22
CA GLU A 19 -7.15 3.10 3.37
C GLU A 19 -6.69 3.82 2.10
N MET A 20 -5.65 3.30 1.45
CA MET A 20 -5.16 3.82 0.17
C MET A 20 -6.24 3.74 -0.92
N LYS A 21 -6.91 2.59 -1.07
CA LYS A 21 -8.02 2.46 -2.02
C LYS A 21 -9.16 3.44 -1.72
N ALA A 22 -9.48 3.62 -0.43
CA ALA A 22 -10.50 4.59 -0.03
C ALA A 22 -10.07 6.04 -0.35
N ALA A 23 -8.80 6.39 -0.17
CA ALA A 23 -8.26 7.69 -0.54
C ALA A 23 -8.30 7.93 -2.06
N GLN A 24 -7.96 6.92 -2.86
CA GLN A 24 -8.04 6.98 -4.34
C GLN A 24 -9.48 7.18 -4.82
N ALA A 25 -10.45 6.51 -4.18
CA ALA A 25 -11.87 6.68 -4.47
C ALA A 25 -12.34 8.12 -4.12
N ARG A 26 -11.96 8.63 -2.94
CA ARG A 26 -12.26 10.02 -2.54
C ARG A 26 -11.68 11.03 -3.53
N GLN A 27 -10.40 10.89 -3.90
CA GLN A 27 -9.74 11.77 -4.86
C GLN A 27 -10.43 11.75 -6.23
N SER A 28 -10.93 10.60 -6.68
CA SER A 28 -11.65 10.49 -7.95
C SER A 28 -12.97 11.28 -7.94
N VAL A 29 -13.73 11.19 -6.84
CA VAL A 29 -14.97 11.95 -6.67
C VAL A 29 -14.70 13.45 -6.56
N GLU A 30 -13.71 13.84 -5.75
CA GLU A 30 -13.31 15.23 -5.58
C GLU A 30 -12.80 15.85 -6.89
N THR A 31 -12.08 15.08 -7.72
CA THR A 31 -11.62 15.53 -9.03
C THR A 31 -12.78 15.95 -9.91
N VAL A 32 -13.84 15.14 -9.98
CA VAL A 32 -15.04 15.46 -10.76
C VAL A 32 -15.73 16.70 -10.18
N LYS A 33 -15.92 16.75 -8.85
CA LYS A 33 -16.55 17.88 -8.17
C LYS A 33 -15.79 19.20 -8.43
N ASN A 34 -14.47 19.16 -8.35
CA ASN A 34 -13.62 20.33 -8.57
C ASN A 34 -13.70 20.84 -10.02
N VAL A 35 -13.70 19.94 -11.01
CA VAL A 35 -13.85 20.34 -12.42
C VAL A 35 -15.26 20.86 -12.71
N GLN A 36 -16.29 20.33 -12.05
CA GLN A 36 -17.66 20.83 -12.22
C GLN A 36 -17.86 22.22 -11.61
N ASN A 37 -17.24 22.49 -10.46
CA ASN A 37 -17.29 23.77 -9.76
C ASN A 37 -16.34 24.83 -10.34
N ASP A 38 -15.46 24.44 -11.27
CA ASP A 38 -14.54 25.36 -11.94
C ASP A 38 -15.33 26.33 -12.85
N LYS A 39 -15.41 27.59 -12.44
CA LYS A 39 -16.12 28.67 -13.14
C LYS A 39 -15.41 29.11 -14.42
N THR A 40 -14.14 28.74 -14.60
CA THR A 40 -13.38 29.06 -15.82
C THR A 40 -13.82 28.18 -17.01
N LEU A 41 -14.43 27.03 -16.74
CA LEU A 41 -14.91 26.11 -17.77
C LEU A 41 -16.40 26.37 -18.06
N LYS A 42 -16.67 27.07 -19.17
CA LYS A 42 -18.03 27.52 -19.52
C LYS A 42 -18.87 26.46 -20.22
N SER A 43 -18.25 25.55 -20.97
CA SER A 43 -18.94 24.52 -21.75
C SER A 43 -18.82 23.13 -21.13
N LYS A 44 -19.92 22.35 -21.20
CA LYS A 44 -19.95 20.94 -20.81
C LYS A 44 -18.85 20.12 -21.50
N ALA A 45 -18.63 20.35 -22.80
CA ALA A 45 -17.61 19.64 -23.56
C ALA A 45 -16.19 19.87 -23.02
N GLU A 46 -15.91 21.08 -22.51
CA GLU A 46 -14.61 21.42 -21.97
C GLU A 46 -14.40 20.84 -20.56
N LYS A 47 -15.47 20.83 -19.74
CA LYS A 47 -15.50 20.11 -18.46
C LYS A 47 -15.25 18.62 -18.68
N ASP A 48 -15.92 18.00 -19.64
CA ASP A 48 -15.76 16.57 -19.95
C ASP A 48 -14.36 16.24 -20.47
N ARG A 49 -13.77 17.11 -21.30
CA ARG A 49 -12.37 16.99 -21.73
C ARG A 49 -11.43 17.03 -20.53
N ARG A 50 -11.59 18.00 -19.63
CA ARG A 50 -10.76 18.18 -18.44
C ARG A 50 -10.90 17.01 -17.46
N ILE A 51 -12.12 16.47 -17.31
CA ILE A 51 -12.39 15.28 -16.49
C ILE A 51 -11.61 14.07 -17.03
N ARG A 52 -11.65 13.82 -18.35
CA ARG A 52 -10.90 12.70 -18.96
C ARG A 52 -9.40 12.82 -18.74
N GLU A 53 -8.85 14.01 -18.94
CA GLU A 53 -7.42 14.28 -18.73
C GLU A 53 -7.01 14.04 -17.27
N LYS A 54 -7.77 14.60 -16.32
CA LYS A 54 -7.50 14.41 -14.89
C LYS A 54 -7.67 12.95 -14.45
N HIS A 55 -8.63 12.21 -14.99
CA HIS A 55 -8.77 10.78 -14.71
C HIS A 55 -7.59 9.97 -15.22
N SER A 56 -7.08 10.25 -16.42
CA SER A 56 -5.86 9.62 -16.94
C SER A 56 -4.67 9.86 -16.02
N ASN A 57 -4.46 11.13 -15.63
CA ASN A 57 -3.38 11.52 -14.72
C ASN A 57 -3.51 10.87 -13.33
N ASN A 58 -4.71 10.85 -12.77
CA ASN A 58 -4.98 10.19 -11.49
C ASN A 58 -4.74 8.67 -11.58
N THR A 59 -5.14 8.02 -12.67
CA THR A 59 -4.92 6.58 -12.88
C THR A 59 -3.44 6.25 -12.89
N LYS A 60 -2.62 7.04 -13.61
CA LYS A 60 -1.17 6.88 -13.61
C LYS A 60 -0.60 7.02 -12.18
N LYS A 61 -0.99 8.09 -11.47
CA LYS A 61 -0.58 8.33 -10.08
C LYS A 61 -0.93 7.14 -9.16
N PHE A 62 -2.14 6.60 -9.28
CA PHE A 62 -2.61 5.48 -8.46
C PHE A 62 -1.82 4.19 -8.72
N ILE A 63 -1.39 3.96 -9.97
CA ILE A 63 -0.53 2.82 -10.30
C ILE A 63 0.83 2.97 -9.61
N ASP A 64 1.44 4.16 -9.68
CA ASP A 64 2.75 4.42 -9.10
C ASP A 64 2.73 4.37 -7.55
N GLU A 65 1.67 4.89 -6.93
CA GLU A 65 1.42 4.74 -5.48
C GLU A 65 1.34 3.28 -5.07
N ARG A 66 0.58 2.45 -5.81
CA ARG A 66 0.44 1.01 -5.55
C ARG A 66 1.77 0.27 -5.71
N LYS A 67 2.55 0.58 -6.75
CA LYS A 67 3.89 0.00 -6.96
C LYS A 67 4.83 0.33 -5.82
N THR A 68 4.85 1.60 -5.41
CA THR A 68 5.70 2.08 -4.31
C THR A 68 5.33 1.41 -3.00
N ALA A 69 4.03 1.28 -2.71
CA ALA A 69 3.55 0.59 -1.53
C ALA A 69 3.92 -0.90 -1.54
N ALA A 70 3.75 -1.59 -2.67
CA ALA A 70 4.12 -2.99 -2.81
C ALA A 70 5.64 -3.20 -2.59
N TYR A 71 6.48 -2.35 -3.20
CA TYR A 71 7.92 -2.39 -3.00
C TYR A 71 8.31 -2.18 -1.53
N ARG A 72 7.70 -1.20 -0.86
CA ARG A 72 7.92 -0.94 0.56
C ARG A 72 7.55 -2.15 1.43
N GLN A 73 6.40 -2.78 1.15
CA GLN A 73 5.93 -3.96 1.85
C GLN A 73 6.87 -5.16 1.65
N ASP A 74 7.36 -5.36 0.43
CA ASP A 74 8.28 -6.45 0.13
C ASP A 74 9.63 -6.26 0.82
N LYS A 75 10.19 -5.04 0.79
CA LYS A 75 11.42 -4.69 1.50
C LYS A 75 11.32 -4.92 3.01
N GLN A 76 10.19 -4.55 3.63
CA GLN A 76 9.96 -4.82 5.06
C GLN A 76 9.86 -6.32 5.35
N ARG A 77 9.15 -7.07 4.50
CA ARG A 77 9.03 -8.53 4.61
C ARG A 77 10.39 -9.22 4.49
N ALA A 78 11.25 -8.77 3.58
CA ALA A 78 12.59 -9.30 3.40
C ALA A 78 13.49 -9.06 4.62
N LYS A 79 13.47 -7.84 5.19
CA LYS A 79 14.20 -7.54 6.44
C LYS A 79 13.75 -8.45 7.59
N LEU A 80 12.44 -8.62 7.73
CA LEU A 80 11.89 -9.46 8.78
C LEU A 80 12.28 -10.93 8.64
N ARG A 81 12.24 -11.46 7.41
CA ARG A 81 12.67 -12.84 7.13
C ARG A 81 14.10 -13.08 7.64
N LYS A 82 15.02 -12.14 7.39
CA LYS A 82 16.40 -12.21 7.90
C LYS A 82 16.46 -12.23 9.43
N ILE A 83 15.66 -11.40 10.10
CA ILE A 83 15.59 -11.38 11.58
C ILE A 83 15.07 -12.72 12.11
N HIS A 84 14.00 -13.25 11.52
CA HIS A 84 13.43 -14.54 11.92
C HIS A 84 14.41 -15.70 11.70
N GLU A 85 15.14 -15.68 10.59
CA GLU A 85 16.15 -16.69 10.28
C GLU A 85 17.30 -16.66 11.31
N ALA A 86 17.76 -15.46 11.70
CA ALA A 86 18.73 -15.31 12.77
C ALA A 86 18.19 -15.82 14.12
N GLN A 87 16.97 -15.44 14.49
CA GLN A 87 16.32 -15.89 15.74
C GLN A 87 16.15 -17.42 15.78
N LEU A 88 15.79 -18.06 14.67
CA LEU A 88 15.69 -19.52 14.57
C LEU A 88 17.06 -20.19 14.70
N ASN A 89 18.09 -19.62 14.08
CA ASN A 89 19.45 -20.14 14.18
C ASN A 89 19.98 -20.06 15.62
N ASP A 90 19.74 -18.93 16.31
CA ASP A 90 20.16 -18.74 17.69
C ASP A 90 19.41 -19.67 18.64
N LEU A 91 18.09 -19.83 18.45
CA LEU A 91 17.29 -20.78 19.20
C LEU A 91 17.78 -22.22 18.98
N THR A 92 18.10 -22.58 17.73
CA THR A 92 18.61 -23.92 17.40
C THR A 92 19.94 -24.20 18.10
N LYS A 93 20.87 -23.23 18.09
CA LYS A 93 22.14 -23.33 18.82
C LYS A 93 21.92 -23.49 20.32
N TYR A 94 21.01 -22.70 20.90
CA TYR A 94 20.68 -22.79 22.32
C TYR A 94 20.14 -24.18 22.68
N VAL A 95 19.18 -24.70 21.91
CA VAL A 95 18.62 -26.05 22.13
C VAL A 95 19.70 -27.11 22.01
N GLN A 96 20.56 -27.06 20.98
CA GLN A 96 21.67 -28.00 20.80
C GLN A 96 22.66 -27.98 21.97
N ASN A 97 22.93 -26.80 22.52
CA ASN A 97 23.83 -26.66 23.66
C ASN A 97 23.20 -27.20 24.95
N VAL A 98 21.90 -26.99 25.17
CA VAL A 98 21.18 -27.55 26.32
C VAL A 98 21.04 -29.06 26.21
N SER A 99 20.78 -29.62 25.03
CA SER A 99 20.69 -31.07 24.80
C SER A 99 22.02 -31.83 24.91
N ARG A 100 23.15 -31.12 24.97
CA ARG A 100 24.49 -31.72 25.14
C ARG A 100 24.94 -31.80 26.60
N ILE A 101 24.16 -31.25 27.52
CA ILE A 101 24.32 -31.37 28.97
C ILE A 101 23.43 -32.51 29.44
#